data_AF-A0A1P8YPD7-F1
#
_entry.id   AF-A0A1P8YPD7-F1
#
_cell.length_a   1.000
_cell.length_b   1.000
_cell.length_c   1.000
_cell.angle_alpha   90.00
_cell.angle_beta   90.00
_cell.angle_gamma   90.00
#
_symmetry.space_group_name_H-M   'P 1'
#
loop_
_entity.id
_entity.type
_entity.pdbx_description
1 polymer ?
#
loop_
_entity_poly.entity_id
_entity_poly.type
_entity_poly.pdbx_seq_one_letter_code
_entity_poly.pdbx_strand_id
1 'polypeptide(L)'
;METDNAIRTSEEELNLARGEFGDQATAPFTAAYDTAKTTLASAFTLRQRLDDDIPETPDQKRDMLIQLISTCSRADKELNSRVTEFDGMRDLLLDAPARLDALTQDVVELTVRVPQSEATLAGLQNEFPAPALASVSGNVAMAQQQMAFADQNITAGREAAALPAGKQGPAVVAIRAAEGAIAQVRELLDGVDHAADNIRTAIATLPAALDDARKDIAAAATLAQHGGQPLASAKAATESALAQAEALKDSDPLGAFTAIVKADNELDTVLATAMDAKEQTERAAQRLAQDLTVAQSQITAAKDYVNTRRGAVGAEARTRLSEAERHFDAARQLSQSDPAKALQHAKAAGDLGARALRLAQSDVQSWEASRQPRNSGSNTGAILGGILIESMIRGGMSGGWGNRGGGGGGGGRGPGSFGGPSSSGRISRSGRF
;
A
#
# COMPACT_ATOMS: atom_id res chain seq x y z
N MET A 1 -27.87 -13.27 -18.34
CA MET A 1 -29.28 -13.10 -17.96
C MET A 1 -29.46 -11.91 -17.04
N GLU A 2 -28.71 -11.81 -15.93
CA GLU A 2 -28.82 -10.66 -15.00
C GLU A 2 -28.49 -9.31 -15.64
N THR A 3 -27.37 -9.21 -16.39
CA THR A 3 -27.00 -7.98 -17.12
C THR A 3 -27.97 -7.60 -18.26
N ASP A 4 -28.64 -8.59 -18.85
CA ASP A 4 -29.63 -8.38 -19.93
C ASP A 4 -30.92 -7.76 -19.36
N ASN A 5 -31.40 -8.30 -18.23
CA ASN A 5 -32.50 -7.71 -17.48
C ASN A 5 -32.15 -6.30 -16.96
N ALA A 6 -30.94 -6.10 -16.45
CA ALA A 6 -30.47 -4.81 -15.95
C ALA A 6 -30.44 -3.73 -17.05
N ILE A 7 -30.03 -4.07 -18.27
CA ILE A 7 -30.05 -3.15 -19.41
C ILE A 7 -31.49 -2.78 -19.80
N ARG A 8 -32.41 -3.74 -19.82
CA ARG A 8 -33.82 -3.46 -20.12
C ARG A 8 -34.45 -2.53 -19.07
N THR A 9 -34.22 -2.79 -17.78
CA THR A 9 -34.69 -1.90 -16.71
C THR A 9 -34.04 -0.51 -16.82
N SER A 10 -32.75 -0.45 -17.15
CA SER A 10 -32.03 0.82 -17.32
C SER A 10 -32.54 1.64 -18.52
N GLU A 11 -33.09 0.99 -19.56
CA GLU A 11 -33.72 1.67 -20.69
C GLU A 11 -35.01 2.38 -20.28
N GLU A 12 -35.84 1.72 -19.45
CA GLU A 12 -37.06 2.30 -18.89
C GLU A 12 -36.72 3.51 -18.00
N GLU A 13 -35.72 3.38 -17.13
CA GLU A 13 -35.21 4.47 -16.27
C GLU A 13 -34.62 5.63 -17.07
N LEU A 14 -33.84 5.35 -18.13
CA LEU A 14 -33.28 6.38 -19.00
C LEU A 14 -34.38 7.16 -19.71
N ASN A 15 -35.42 6.48 -20.21
CA ASN A 15 -36.55 7.15 -20.86
C ASN A 15 -37.34 8.02 -19.88
N LEU A 16 -37.52 7.56 -18.64
CA LEU A 16 -38.13 8.35 -17.58
C LEU A 16 -37.28 9.59 -17.27
N ALA A 17 -35.98 9.41 -17.05
CA ALA A 17 -35.05 10.50 -16.79
C ALA A 17 -35.01 11.53 -17.93
N ARG A 18 -35.11 11.09 -19.18
CA ARG A 18 -35.18 11.99 -20.35
C ARG A 18 -36.44 12.85 -20.34
N GLY A 19 -37.57 12.28 -19.93
CA GLY A 19 -38.82 13.01 -19.76
C GLY A 19 -38.81 14.01 -18.60
N GLU A 20 -38.06 13.71 -17.54
CA GLU A 20 -37.99 14.53 -16.32
C GLU A 20 -36.95 15.66 -16.38
N PHE A 21 -35.77 15.36 -16.95
CA PHE A 21 -34.59 16.23 -16.91
C PHE A 21 -34.15 16.73 -18.29
N GLY A 22 -34.70 16.18 -19.37
CA GLY A 22 -34.36 16.53 -20.75
C GLY A 22 -33.07 15.88 -21.27
N ASP A 23 -32.92 15.88 -22.59
CA ASP A 23 -31.86 15.12 -23.28
C ASP A 23 -30.44 15.52 -22.86
N GLN A 24 -30.19 16.81 -22.64
CA GLN A 24 -28.85 17.31 -22.28
C GLN A 24 -28.39 16.81 -20.90
N ALA A 25 -29.27 16.83 -19.90
CA ALA A 25 -28.95 16.34 -18.55
C ALA A 25 -28.75 14.83 -18.52
N THR A 26 -29.44 14.09 -19.38
CA THR A 26 -29.34 12.63 -19.47
C THR A 26 -28.22 12.10 -20.36
N ALA A 27 -27.47 12.96 -21.06
CA ALA A 27 -26.45 12.53 -22.01
C ALA A 27 -25.41 11.53 -21.42
N PRO A 28 -24.91 11.69 -20.17
CA PRO A 28 -24.02 10.70 -19.56
C PRO A 28 -24.67 9.33 -19.34
N PHE A 29 -25.96 9.29 -19.03
CA PHE A 29 -26.70 8.02 -18.87
C PHE A 29 -26.95 7.36 -20.22
N THR A 30 -27.29 8.13 -21.25
CA THR A 30 -27.36 7.63 -22.63
C THR A 30 -26.03 6.99 -23.05
N ALA A 31 -24.90 7.65 -22.79
CA ALA A 31 -23.58 7.10 -23.11
C ALA A 31 -23.25 5.82 -22.31
N ALA A 32 -23.58 5.78 -21.01
CA ALA A 32 -23.41 4.60 -20.17
C ALA A 32 -24.30 3.43 -20.66
N TYR A 33 -25.54 3.71 -21.04
CA TYR A 33 -26.48 2.74 -21.60
C TYR A 33 -25.98 2.17 -22.93
N ASP A 34 -25.52 3.02 -23.86
CA ASP A 34 -24.95 2.57 -25.14
C ASP A 34 -23.68 1.73 -24.95
N THR A 35 -22.84 2.12 -23.99
CA THR A 35 -21.63 1.35 -23.60
C THR A 35 -22.02 -0.02 -23.02
N ALA A 36 -23.05 -0.08 -22.18
CA ALA A 36 -23.55 -1.32 -21.62
C ALA A 36 -24.13 -2.25 -22.69
N LYS A 37 -24.87 -1.72 -23.68
CA LYS A 37 -25.36 -2.51 -24.84
C LYS A 37 -24.23 -3.11 -25.64
N THR A 38 -23.21 -2.30 -25.95
CA THR A 38 -22.02 -2.76 -26.68
C THR A 38 -21.25 -3.82 -25.88
N THR A 39 -21.16 -3.64 -24.57
CA THR A 39 -20.55 -4.60 -23.64
C THR A 39 -21.32 -5.92 -23.62
N LEU A 40 -22.65 -5.89 -23.52
CA LEU A 40 -23.48 -7.08 -23.53
C LEU A 40 -23.37 -7.84 -24.85
N ALA A 41 -23.37 -7.13 -25.99
CA ALA A 41 -23.16 -7.74 -27.31
C ALA A 41 -21.79 -8.45 -27.38
N SER A 42 -20.74 -7.80 -26.89
CA SER A 42 -19.38 -8.39 -26.83
C SER A 42 -19.33 -9.61 -25.91
N ALA A 43 -20.02 -9.56 -24.78
CA ALA A 43 -20.13 -10.67 -23.84
C ALA A 43 -20.86 -11.88 -24.46
N PHE A 44 -21.88 -11.66 -25.29
CA PHE A 44 -22.55 -12.73 -26.04
C PHE A 44 -21.63 -13.35 -27.09
N THR A 45 -20.85 -12.55 -27.83
CA THR A 45 -19.86 -13.08 -28.77
C THR A 45 -18.80 -13.93 -28.05
N LEU A 46 -18.32 -13.45 -26.91
CA LEU A 46 -17.33 -14.17 -26.10
C LEU A 46 -17.91 -15.47 -25.54
N ARG A 47 -19.18 -15.46 -25.13
CA ARG A 47 -19.89 -16.65 -24.67
C ARG A 47 -20.13 -17.65 -25.79
N GLN A 48 -20.50 -17.17 -26.98
CA GLN A 48 -20.70 -18.03 -28.16
C GLN A 48 -19.42 -18.75 -28.55
N ARG A 49 -18.27 -18.07 -28.47
CA ARG A 49 -16.96 -18.68 -28.71
C ARG A 49 -16.64 -19.76 -27.68
N LEU A 50 -16.87 -19.50 -26.39
CA LEU A 50 -16.70 -20.50 -25.33
C LEU A 50 -17.62 -21.73 -25.49
N ASP A 51 -18.75 -21.57 -26.18
CA ASP A 51 -19.77 -22.60 -26.41
C ASP A 51 -19.66 -23.24 -27.82
N ASP A 52 -18.64 -22.90 -28.62
CA ASP A 52 -18.45 -23.44 -29.97
C ASP A 52 -17.76 -24.82 -29.98
N ASP A 53 -17.67 -25.43 -31.17
CA ASP A 53 -17.09 -26.77 -31.36
C ASP A 53 -15.53 -26.77 -31.33
N ILE A 54 -14.89 -25.62 -31.13
CA ILE A 54 -13.43 -25.44 -31.11
C ILE A 54 -12.95 -25.25 -29.66
N PRO A 55 -12.46 -26.30 -28.99
CA PRO A 55 -12.15 -26.23 -27.57
C PRO A 55 -10.93 -25.34 -27.27
N GLU A 56 -11.09 -24.34 -26.40
CA GLU A 56 -9.94 -23.61 -25.84
C GLU A 56 -9.23 -24.39 -24.73
N THR A 57 -7.97 -24.00 -24.48
CA THR A 57 -7.21 -24.50 -23.32
C THR A 57 -7.86 -24.05 -21.99
N PRO A 58 -7.65 -24.78 -20.88
CA PRO A 58 -8.20 -24.41 -19.58
C PRO A 58 -7.88 -22.97 -19.14
N ASP A 59 -6.66 -22.50 -19.40
CA ASP A 59 -6.22 -21.14 -19.04
C ASP A 59 -6.94 -20.09 -19.90
N GLN A 60 -7.05 -20.32 -21.22
CA GLN A 60 -7.81 -19.44 -22.11
C GLN A 60 -9.29 -19.35 -21.72
N LYS A 61 -9.92 -20.48 -21.37
CA LYS A 61 -11.31 -20.48 -20.88
C LYS A 61 -11.47 -19.66 -19.61
N ARG A 62 -10.52 -19.81 -18.67
CA ARG A 62 -10.51 -19.04 -17.42
C ARG A 62 -10.37 -17.55 -17.68
N ASP A 63 -9.44 -17.14 -18.53
CA ASP A 63 -9.21 -15.73 -18.87
C ASP A 63 -10.43 -15.10 -19.56
N MET A 64 -11.04 -15.81 -20.51
CA MET A 64 -12.25 -15.37 -21.19
C MET A 64 -13.44 -15.24 -20.22
N LEU A 65 -13.60 -16.16 -19.27
CA LEU A 65 -14.65 -16.07 -18.23
C LEU A 65 -14.41 -14.90 -17.27
N ILE A 66 -13.15 -14.64 -16.87
CA ILE A 66 -12.79 -13.48 -16.05
C ILE A 66 -13.07 -12.18 -16.80
N GLN A 67 -12.72 -12.09 -18.08
CA GLN A 67 -13.01 -10.94 -18.93
C GLN A 67 -14.53 -10.70 -19.04
N LEU A 68 -15.31 -11.76 -19.24
CA LEU A 68 -16.76 -11.68 -19.32
C LEU A 68 -17.36 -11.14 -18.01
N ILE A 69 -17.02 -11.72 -16.86
CA ILE A 69 -17.54 -11.32 -15.55
C ILE A 69 -17.15 -9.88 -15.22
N SER A 70 -15.88 -9.53 -15.41
CA SER A 70 -15.37 -8.18 -15.07
C SER A 70 -16.01 -7.09 -15.93
N THR A 71 -16.16 -7.32 -17.23
CA THR A 71 -16.72 -6.33 -18.15
C THR A 71 -18.22 -6.13 -17.91
N CYS A 72 -18.98 -7.21 -17.73
CA CYS A 72 -20.40 -7.14 -17.38
C CYS A 72 -20.63 -6.49 -16.00
N SER A 73 -19.81 -6.82 -15.00
CA SER A 73 -19.93 -6.22 -13.66
C SER A 73 -19.62 -4.72 -13.68
N ARG A 74 -18.65 -4.27 -14.48
CA ARG A 74 -18.36 -2.84 -14.62
C ARG A 74 -19.51 -2.09 -15.29
N ALA A 75 -20.09 -2.64 -16.36
CA ALA A 75 -21.23 -2.04 -17.04
C ALA A 75 -22.46 -1.93 -16.13
N ASP A 76 -22.75 -2.98 -15.35
CA ASP A 76 -23.84 -2.99 -14.37
C ASP A 76 -23.64 -1.93 -13.28
N LYS A 77 -22.42 -1.84 -12.70
CA LYS A 77 -22.09 -0.81 -11.71
C LYS A 77 -22.24 0.61 -12.25
N GLU A 78 -21.82 0.85 -13.49
CA GLU A 78 -21.95 2.15 -14.14
C GLU A 78 -23.43 2.52 -14.32
N LEU A 79 -24.27 1.61 -14.82
CA LEU A 79 -25.71 1.84 -14.96
C LEU A 79 -26.38 2.12 -13.60
N ASN A 80 -26.10 1.30 -12.58
CA ASN A 80 -26.64 1.48 -11.24
C ASN A 80 -26.22 2.82 -10.62
N SER A 81 -24.98 3.27 -10.88
CA SER A 81 -24.51 4.60 -10.45
C SER A 81 -25.30 5.72 -11.12
N ARG A 82 -25.68 5.58 -12.40
CA ARG A 82 -26.50 6.58 -13.09
C ARG A 82 -27.92 6.63 -12.53
N VAL A 83 -28.54 5.48 -12.29
CA VAL A 83 -29.87 5.43 -11.64
C VAL A 83 -29.84 6.15 -10.28
N THR A 84 -28.84 5.85 -9.45
CA THR A 84 -28.65 6.52 -8.16
C THR A 84 -28.47 8.04 -8.30
N GLU A 85 -27.76 8.47 -9.34
CA GLU A 85 -27.55 9.90 -9.63
C GLU A 85 -28.88 10.60 -9.91
N PHE A 86 -29.76 10.02 -10.75
CA PHE A 86 -31.08 10.59 -11.06
C PHE A 86 -32.04 10.55 -9.87
N ASP A 87 -32.01 9.50 -9.06
CA ASP A 87 -32.78 9.46 -7.82
C ASP A 87 -32.39 10.63 -6.91
N GLY A 88 -31.09 10.90 -6.77
CA GLY A 88 -30.61 12.08 -6.06
C GLY A 88 -31.02 13.41 -6.70
N MET A 89 -31.15 13.48 -8.03
CA MET A 89 -31.69 14.67 -8.71
C MET A 89 -33.19 14.85 -8.45
N ARG A 90 -33.97 13.76 -8.41
CA ARG A 90 -35.41 13.79 -8.10
C ARG A 90 -35.66 14.26 -6.67
N ASP A 91 -34.93 13.70 -5.70
CA ASP A 91 -35.00 14.12 -4.31
C ASP A 91 -34.67 15.62 -4.17
N LEU A 92 -33.65 16.09 -4.89
CA LEU A 92 -33.30 17.50 -4.91
C LEU A 92 -34.42 18.36 -5.49
N LEU A 93 -35.07 17.95 -6.59
CA LEU A 93 -36.20 18.69 -7.16
C LEU A 93 -37.43 18.71 -6.25
N LEU A 94 -37.72 17.60 -5.56
CA LEU A 94 -38.82 17.51 -4.60
C LEU A 94 -38.62 18.50 -3.45
N ASP A 95 -37.39 18.60 -2.94
CA ASP A 95 -37.02 19.48 -1.83
C ASP A 95 -36.56 20.88 -2.29
N ALA A 96 -36.56 21.17 -3.59
CA ALA A 96 -35.91 22.36 -4.16
C ALA A 96 -36.32 23.68 -3.49
N PRO A 97 -37.61 23.96 -3.22
CA PRO A 97 -38.01 25.20 -2.54
C PRO A 97 -37.37 25.35 -1.15
N ALA A 98 -37.46 24.31 -0.32
CA ALA A 98 -36.92 24.33 1.03
C ALA A 98 -35.38 24.44 1.04
N ARG A 99 -34.71 23.78 0.08
CA ARG A 99 -33.25 23.88 -0.10
C ARG A 99 -32.84 25.29 -0.51
N LEU A 100 -33.51 25.90 -1.48
CA LEU A 100 -33.22 27.26 -1.94
C LEU A 100 -33.44 28.30 -0.83
N ASP A 101 -34.44 28.09 0.03
CA ASP A 101 -34.66 28.94 1.21
C ASP A 101 -33.53 28.78 2.24
N ALA A 102 -33.07 27.55 2.50
CA ALA A 102 -31.92 27.30 3.36
C ALA A 102 -30.63 27.93 2.80
N LEU A 103 -30.38 27.81 1.49
CA LEU A 103 -29.23 28.46 0.84
C LEU A 103 -29.31 29.99 0.91
N THR A 104 -30.52 30.55 0.84
CA THR A 104 -30.72 32.00 1.04
C THR A 104 -30.34 32.40 2.48
N GLN A 105 -30.76 31.61 3.47
CA GLN A 105 -30.39 31.84 4.87
C GLN A 105 -28.87 31.77 5.07
N ASP A 106 -28.20 30.79 4.46
CA ASP A 106 -26.74 30.65 4.50
C ASP A 106 -26.02 31.87 3.90
N VAL A 107 -26.50 32.41 2.77
CA VAL A 107 -25.93 33.64 2.17
C VAL A 107 -26.12 34.85 3.09
N VAL A 108 -27.28 34.97 3.74
CA VAL A 108 -27.53 36.05 4.72
C VAL A 108 -26.60 35.95 5.91
N GLU A 109 -26.41 34.75 6.46
CA GLU A 109 -25.45 34.51 7.55
C GLU A 109 -24.03 34.90 7.14
N LEU A 110 -23.58 34.46 5.96
CA LEU A 110 -22.25 34.78 5.43
C LEU A 110 -22.07 36.28 5.18
N THR A 111 -23.14 36.99 4.79
CA THR A 111 -23.11 38.45 4.61
C THR A 111 -22.80 39.17 5.92
N VAL A 112 -23.30 38.67 7.04
CA VAL A 112 -23.00 39.21 8.38
C VAL A 112 -21.56 38.89 8.80
N ARG A 113 -21.00 37.76 8.32
CA ARG A 113 -19.63 37.32 8.65
C ARG A 113 -18.55 38.09 7.89
N VAL A 114 -18.78 38.47 6.63
CA VAL A 114 -17.77 39.14 5.78
C VAL A 114 -17.09 40.34 6.46
N PRO A 115 -17.81 41.30 7.08
CA PRO A 115 -17.18 42.43 7.78
C PRO A 115 -16.27 42.01 8.95
N GLN A 116 -16.58 40.91 9.62
CA GLN A 116 -15.73 40.37 10.68
C GLN A 116 -14.41 39.85 10.10
N SER A 117 -14.46 39.06 9.02
CA SER A 117 -13.26 38.55 8.36
C SER A 117 -12.43 39.67 7.71
N GLU A 118 -13.07 40.74 7.21
CA GLU A 118 -12.38 41.96 6.77
C GLU A 118 -11.59 42.61 7.91
N ALA A 119 -12.22 42.76 9.08
CA ALA A 119 -11.56 43.30 10.26
C ALA A 119 -10.42 42.39 10.75
N THR A 120 -10.61 41.07 10.72
CA THR A 120 -9.55 40.08 11.03
C THR A 120 -8.37 40.25 10.07
N LEU A 121 -8.60 40.29 8.76
CA LEU A 121 -7.54 40.43 7.76
C LEU A 121 -6.81 41.77 7.90
N ALA A 122 -7.53 42.87 8.17
CA ALA A 122 -6.92 44.16 8.45
C ALA A 122 -6.06 44.14 9.73
N GLY A 123 -6.51 43.43 10.77
CA GLY A 123 -5.71 43.18 11.97
C GLY A 123 -4.41 42.44 11.66
N LEU A 124 -4.50 41.36 10.87
CA LEU A 124 -3.34 40.57 10.43
C LEU A 124 -2.33 41.39 9.64
N GLN A 125 -2.78 42.30 8.78
CA GLN A 125 -1.91 43.21 8.01
C GLN A 125 -1.08 44.16 8.89
N ASN A 126 -1.52 44.41 10.13
CA ASN A 126 -0.75 45.20 11.11
C ASN A 126 0.23 44.34 11.93
N GLU A 127 -0.04 43.04 12.05
CA GLU A 127 0.77 42.10 12.85
C GLU A 127 1.85 41.40 12.01
N PHE A 128 1.57 41.07 10.76
CA PHE A 128 2.40 40.25 9.90
C PHE A 128 2.80 40.95 8.58
N PRO A 129 3.99 40.65 8.03
CA PRO A 129 4.42 41.20 6.75
C PRO A 129 3.58 40.64 5.58
N ALA A 130 3.43 41.42 4.50
CA ALA A 130 2.59 41.06 3.36
C ALA A 130 2.86 39.67 2.74
N PRO A 131 4.12 39.19 2.61
CA PRO A 131 4.38 37.84 2.12
C PRO A 131 3.76 36.73 2.98
N ALA A 132 3.73 36.88 4.31
CA ALA A 132 3.12 35.91 5.22
C ALA A 132 1.59 35.82 5.06
N LEU A 133 0.97 36.85 4.48
CA LEU A 133 -0.47 36.93 4.24
C LEU A 133 -0.86 36.64 2.78
N ALA A 134 0.10 36.34 1.91
CA ALA A 134 -0.15 36.20 0.47
C ALA A 134 -1.21 35.13 0.13
N SER A 135 -1.30 34.07 0.94
CA SER A 135 -2.28 32.99 0.76
C SER A 135 -3.70 33.37 1.16
N VAL A 136 -3.90 34.41 1.98
CA VAL A 136 -5.21 34.81 2.53
C VAL A 136 -5.64 36.22 2.14
N SER A 137 -4.74 37.02 1.57
CA SER A 137 -4.99 38.42 1.24
C SER A 137 -6.14 38.63 0.25
N GLY A 138 -6.41 37.64 -0.62
CA GLY A 138 -7.50 37.68 -1.60
C GLY A 138 -8.80 37.04 -1.14
N ASN A 139 -8.80 36.31 -0.01
CA ASN A 139 -9.89 35.39 0.33
C ASN A 139 -11.22 36.10 0.52
N VAL A 140 -11.24 37.26 1.18
CA VAL A 140 -12.49 38.02 1.40
C VAL A 140 -13.08 38.49 0.07
N ALA A 141 -12.25 39.01 -0.85
CA ALA A 141 -12.72 39.47 -2.15
C ALA A 141 -13.24 38.30 -3.00
N MET A 142 -12.57 37.16 -2.97
CA MET A 142 -13.03 35.93 -3.63
C MET A 142 -14.32 35.41 -3.01
N ALA A 143 -14.46 35.47 -1.68
CA ALA A 143 -15.68 35.09 -0.97
C ALA A 143 -16.86 35.96 -1.41
N GLN A 144 -16.70 37.28 -1.51
CA GLN A 144 -17.74 38.19 -2.00
C GLN A 144 -18.16 37.87 -3.44
N GLN A 145 -17.21 37.57 -4.33
CA GLN A 145 -17.52 37.13 -5.70
C GLN A 145 -18.31 35.82 -5.73
N GLN A 146 -17.90 34.86 -4.90
CA GLN A 146 -18.54 33.55 -4.83
C GLN A 146 -19.93 33.61 -4.19
N MET A 147 -20.15 34.52 -3.22
CA MET A 147 -21.47 34.82 -2.68
C MET A 147 -22.39 35.42 -3.75
N ALA A 148 -21.91 36.35 -4.57
CA ALA A 148 -22.69 36.89 -5.67
C ALA A 148 -23.06 35.82 -6.70
N PHE A 149 -22.14 34.88 -6.97
CA PHE A 149 -22.42 33.72 -7.81
C PHE A 149 -23.46 32.78 -7.17
N ALA A 150 -23.38 32.53 -5.85
CA ALA A 150 -24.37 31.74 -5.14
C ALA A 150 -25.77 32.37 -5.23
N ASP A 151 -25.91 33.67 -5.01
CA ASP A 151 -27.18 34.40 -5.08
C ASP A 151 -27.82 34.36 -6.49
N GLN A 152 -26.99 34.51 -7.54
CA GLN A 152 -27.43 34.34 -8.93
C GLN A 152 -27.96 32.93 -9.19
N ASN A 153 -27.27 31.90 -8.68
CA ASN A 153 -27.71 30.51 -8.84
C ASN A 153 -28.93 30.17 -7.99
N ILE A 154 -29.10 30.76 -6.79
CA ILE A 154 -30.32 30.61 -6.00
C ILE A 154 -31.51 31.21 -6.77
N THR A 155 -31.34 32.39 -7.36
CA THR A 155 -32.37 33.03 -8.19
C THR A 155 -32.72 32.17 -9.40
N ALA A 156 -31.72 31.74 -10.18
CA ALA A 156 -31.92 30.86 -11.33
C ALA A 156 -32.56 29.51 -10.92
N GLY A 157 -32.18 28.98 -9.76
CA GLY A 157 -32.75 27.77 -9.19
C GLY A 157 -34.24 27.92 -8.86
N ARG A 158 -34.65 29.06 -8.28
CA ARG A 158 -36.07 29.37 -8.04
C ARG A 158 -36.86 29.50 -9.33
N GLU A 159 -36.32 30.20 -10.32
CA GLU A 159 -36.95 30.33 -11.65
C GLU A 159 -37.12 28.97 -12.34
N ALA A 160 -36.07 28.13 -12.30
CA ALA A 160 -36.10 26.80 -12.90
C ALA A 160 -37.04 25.84 -12.15
N ALA A 161 -37.11 25.93 -10.82
CA ALA A 161 -38.02 25.12 -10.00
C ALA A 161 -39.49 25.48 -10.24
N ALA A 162 -39.78 26.74 -10.64
CA ALA A 162 -41.13 27.18 -10.99
C ALA A 162 -41.59 26.75 -12.40
N LEU A 163 -40.70 26.15 -13.20
CA LEU A 163 -41.07 25.62 -14.52
C LEU A 163 -42.03 24.43 -14.41
N PRO A 164 -42.83 24.15 -15.46
CA PRO A 164 -43.68 22.96 -15.50
C PRO A 164 -42.89 21.67 -15.27
N ALA A 165 -43.55 20.64 -14.71
CA ALA A 165 -42.98 19.31 -14.55
C ALA A 165 -42.34 18.80 -15.85
N GLY A 166 -41.15 18.20 -15.75
CA GLY A 166 -40.33 17.79 -16.90
C GLY A 166 -39.45 18.88 -17.51
N LYS A 167 -39.50 20.12 -16.99
CA LYS A 167 -38.62 21.23 -17.42
C LYS A 167 -37.76 21.81 -16.29
N GLN A 168 -37.84 21.23 -15.09
CA GLN A 168 -37.19 21.73 -13.87
C GLN A 168 -35.72 21.29 -13.75
N GLY A 169 -35.20 20.47 -14.66
CA GLY A 169 -33.81 19.98 -14.65
C GLY A 169 -32.74 21.05 -14.39
N PRO A 170 -32.82 22.28 -14.94
CA PRO A 170 -31.85 23.34 -14.63
C PRO A 170 -31.77 23.74 -13.15
N ALA A 171 -32.82 23.50 -12.35
CA ALA A 171 -32.82 23.80 -10.91
C ALA A 171 -31.80 22.94 -10.15
N VAL A 172 -31.60 21.68 -10.56
CA VAL A 172 -30.60 20.77 -9.97
C VAL A 172 -29.20 21.35 -10.10
N VAL A 173 -28.86 21.83 -11.29
CA VAL A 173 -27.55 22.42 -11.59
C VAL A 173 -27.33 23.68 -10.78
N ALA A 174 -28.33 24.57 -10.75
CA ALA A 174 -28.27 25.83 -10.04
C ALA A 174 -28.13 25.62 -8.52
N ILE A 175 -28.90 24.71 -7.92
CA ILE A 175 -28.81 24.38 -6.49
C ILE A 175 -27.42 23.85 -6.14
N ARG A 176 -26.89 22.88 -6.89
CA ARG A 176 -25.55 22.34 -6.64
C ARG A 176 -24.44 23.39 -6.81
N ALA A 177 -24.58 24.28 -7.79
CA ALA A 177 -23.64 25.38 -7.99
C ALA A 177 -23.67 26.35 -6.80
N ALA A 178 -24.85 26.69 -6.27
CA ALA A 178 -24.99 27.52 -5.08
C ALA A 178 -24.44 26.84 -3.82
N GLU A 179 -24.72 25.54 -3.61
CA GLU A 179 -24.16 24.74 -2.51
C GLU A 179 -22.62 24.76 -2.53
N GLY A 180 -22.02 24.46 -3.68
CA GLY A 180 -20.56 24.48 -3.85
C GLY A 180 -19.97 25.87 -3.65
N ALA A 181 -20.67 26.91 -4.11
CA ALA A 181 -20.27 28.29 -3.90
C ALA A 181 -20.27 28.70 -2.43
N ILE A 182 -21.34 28.40 -1.70
CA ILE A 182 -21.44 28.67 -0.26
C ILE A 182 -20.36 27.92 0.53
N ALA A 183 -20.09 26.65 0.17
CA ALA A 183 -19.01 25.88 0.78
C ALA A 183 -17.64 26.56 0.58
N GLN A 184 -17.34 27.00 -0.65
CA GLN A 184 -16.11 27.71 -0.94
C GLN A 184 -16.01 29.07 -0.20
N VAL A 185 -17.12 29.80 -0.05
CA VAL A 185 -17.14 31.03 0.76
C VAL A 185 -16.75 30.72 2.20
N ARG A 186 -17.34 29.68 2.81
CA ARG A 186 -17.00 29.26 4.18
C ARG A 186 -15.51 28.95 4.31
N GLU A 187 -14.95 28.14 3.41
CA GLU A 187 -13.52 27.78 3.41
C GLU A 187 -12.60 29.00 3.29
N LEU A 188 -12.95 29.96 2.42
CA LEU A 188 -12.17 31.18 2.24
C LEU A 188 -12.15 32.04 3.52
N LEU A 189 -13.30 32.20 4.17
CA LEU A 189 -13.43 32.97 5.41
C LEU A 189 -12.79 32.26 6.61
N ASP A 190 -12.97 30.94 6.72
CA ASP A 190 -12.30 30.10 7.73
C ASP A 190 -10.77 30.20 7.58
N GLY A 191 -10.28 30.24 6.34
CA GLY A 191 -8.86 30.44 6.04
C GLY A 191 -8.31 31.77 6.58
N VAL A 192 -9.12 32.84 6.57
CA VAL A 192 -8.74 34.13 7.17
C VAL A 192 -8.71 34.04 8.70
N ASP A 193 -9.72 33.40 9.29
CA ASP A 193 -9.84 33.28 10.74
C ASP A 193 -8.71 32.42 11.34
N HIS A 194 -8.31 31.35 10.66
CA HIS A 194 -7.22 30.48 11.08
C HIS A 194 -5.81 30.99 10.72
N ALA A 195 -5.70 32.02 9.87
CA ALA A 195 -4.41 32.52 9.41
C ALA A 195 -3.51 32.96 10.57
N ALA A 196 -4.06 33.64 11.57
CA ALA A 196 -3.30 34.12 12.73
C ALA A 196 -2.59 32.98 13.46
N ASP A 197 -3.35 31.94 13.82
CA ASP A 197 -2.85 30.82 14.60
C ASP A 197 -1.92 29.94 13.76
N ASN A 198 -2.20 29.78 12.46
CA ASN A 198 -1.33 29.06 11.54
C ASN A 198 0.03 29.76 11.39
N ILE A 199 0.05 31.09 11.22
CA ILE A 199 1.29 31.86 11.09
C ILE A 199 2.06 31.85 12.42
N ARG A 200 1.40 32.05 13.57
CA ARG A 200 2.07 31.99 14.89
C ARG A 200 2.63 30.61 15.18
N THR A 201 1.88 29.55 14.84
CA THR A 201 2.35 28.17 14.97
C THR A 201 3.58 27.94 14.09
N ALA A 202 3.53 28.35 12.81
CA ALA A 202 4.68 28.24 11.91
C ALA A 202 5.91 28.98 12.44
N ILE A 203 5.75 30.20 12.98
CA ILE A 203 6.85 30.95 13.62
C ILE A 203 7.41 30.19 14.83
N ALA A 204 6.54 29.62 15.67
CA ALA A 204 6.96 28.90 16.87
C ALA A 204 7.65 27.56 16.56
N THR A 205 7.26 26.87 15.49
CA THR A 205 7.79 25.55 15.11
C THR A 205 8.97 25.61 14.14
N LEU A 206 9.13 26.70 13.38
CA LEU A 206 10.20 26.86 12.40
C LEU A 206 11.61 26.61 12.95
N PRO A 207 12.01 27.09 14.15
CA PRO A 207 13.33 26.79 14.69
C PRO A 207 13.60 25.29 14.85
N ALA A 208 12.61 24.53 15.34
CA ALA A 208 12.75 23.09 15.50
C ALA A 208 12.85 22.39 14.13
N ALA A 209 12.01 22.78 13.16
CA ALA A 209 12.06 22.23 11.81
C ALA A 209 13.42 22.49 11.11
N LEU A 210 14.02 23.68 11.30
CA LEU A 210 15.36 23.97 10.78
C LEU A 210 16.44 23.10 11.45
N ASP A 211 16.33 22.85 12.75
CA ASP A 211 17.27 22.01 13.49
C ASP A 211 17.15 20.53 13.10
N ASP A 212 15.93 20.04 12.86
CA ASP A 212 15.70 18.66 12.40
C ASP A 212 16.25 18.47 10.98
N ALA A 213 15.93 19.35 10.03
CA ALA A 213 16.50 19.31 8.68
C ALA A 213 18.04 19.32 8.68
N ARG A 214 18.69 20.09 9.59
CA ARG A 214 20.16 20.06 9.74
C ARG A 214 20.68 18.71 10.22
N LYS A 215 19.99 18.05 11.16
CA LYS A 215 20.34 16.70 11.62
C LYS A 215 20.17 15.69 10.50
N ASP A 216 19.13 15.80 9.70
CA ASP A 216 18.84 14.87 8.62
C ASP A 216 19.80 15.04 7.44
N ILE A 217 20.20 16.27 7.11
CA ILE A 217 21.31 16.53 6.18
C ILE A 217 22.61 15.88 6.68
N ALA A 218 22.90 15.98 8.00
CA ALA A 218 24.08 15.35 8.59
C ALA A 218 23.97 13.81 8.57
N ALA A 219 22.81 13.24 8.88
CA ALA A 219 22.54 11.81 8.79
C ALA A 219 22.70 11.29 7.36
N ALA A 220 22.18 12.03 6.37
CA ALA A 220 22.28 11.71 4.96
C ALA A 220 23.74 11.66 4.49
N ALA A 221 24.61 12.55 5.00
CA ALA A 221 26.04 12.49 4.71
C ALA A 221 26.68 11.18 5.20
N THR A 222 26.25 10.63 6.34
CA THR A 222 26.76 9.34 6.86
C THR A 222 26.26 8.12 6.08
N LEU A 223 25.14 8.26 5.35
CA LEU A 223 24.49 7.19 4.59
C LEU A 223 24.72 7.28 3.08
N ALA A 224 25.57 8.18 2.60
CA ALA A 224 25.79 8.44 1.18
C ALA A 224 26.12 7.17 0.36
N GLN A 225 26.88 6.23 0.94
CA GLN A 225 27.23 4.96 0.28
C GLN A 225 26.03 4.01 0.09
N HIS A 226 24.99 4.14 0.91
CA HIS A 226 23.81 3.27 0.92
C HIS A 226 22.59 3.90 0.24
N GLY A 227 22.53 5.23 0.16
CA GLY A 227 21.39 5.96 -0.41
C GLY A 227 21.48 6.36 -1.88
N GLY A 228 22.67 6.29 -2.48
CA GLY A 228 22.88 6.56 -3.92
C GLY A 228 22.39 7.93 -4.39
N GLN A 229 22.01 8.02 -5.67
CA GLN A 229 21.55 9.28 -6.30
C GLN A 229 20.26 9.86 -5.69
N PRO A 230 19.25 9.06 -5.28
CA PRO A 230 18.07 9.58 -4.61
C PRO A 230 18.42 10.35 -3.33
N LEU A 231 19.28 9.79 -2.46
CA LEU A 231 19.67 10.44 -1.21
C LEU A 231 20.49 11.72 -1.47
N ALA A 232 21.39 11.68 -2.46
CA ALA A 232 22.16 12.86 -2.84
C ALA A 232 21.27 14.01 -3.34
N SER A 233 20.24 13.67 -4.13
CA SER A 233 19.31 14.66 -4.69
C SER A 233 18.40 15.25 -3.60
N ALA A 234 17.85 14.41 -2.73
CA ALA A 234 17.03 14.85 -1.60
C ALA A 234 17.85 15.74 -0.65
N LYS A 235 19.06 15.33 -0.26
CA LYS A 235 19.97 16.13 0.58
C LYS A 235 20.23 17.52 -0.02
N ALA A 236 20.53 17.60 -1.31
CA ALA A 236 20.77 18.88 -1.98
C ALA A 236 19.51 19.76 -2.03
N ALA A 237 18.33 19.17 -2.21
CA ALA A 237 17.06 19.89 -2.16
C ALA A 237 16.80 20.45 -0.74
N THR A 238 17.04 19.67 0.32
CA THR A 238 16.91 20.11 1.72
C THR A 238 17.93 21.18 2.07
N GLU A 239 19.18 21.10 1.60
CA GLU A 239 20.17 22.16 1.77
C GLU A 239 19.72 23.49 1.13
N SER A 240 19.14 23.42 -0.07
CA SER A 240 18.58 24.59 -0.75
C SER A 240 17.37 25.15 0.00
N ALA A 241 16.46 24.29 0.49
CA ALA A 241 15.30 24.69 1.25
C ALA A 241 15.69 25.31 2.60
N LEU A 242 16.71 24.78 3.27
CA LEU A 242 17.27 25.33 4.50
C LEU A 242 17.81 26.74 4.28
N ALA A 243 18.61 26.95 3.23
CA ALA A 243 19.14 28.27 2.90
C ALA A 243 18.02 29.28 2.57
N GLN A 244 16.99 28.84 1.84
CA GLN A 244 15.82 29.67 1.54
C GLN A 244 15.03 30.01 2.81
N ALA A 245 14.77 29.02 3.67
CA ALA A 245 14.03 29.21 4.91
C ALA A 245 14.78 30.14 5.88
N GLU A 246 16.10 30.06 5.96
CA GLU A 246 16.91 31.00 6.75
C GLU A 246 16.84 32.44 6.23
N ALA A 247 16.77 32.63 4.91
CA ALA A 247 16.61 33.95 4.30
C ALA A 247 15.20 34.53 4.48
N LEU A 248 14.18 33.68 4.54
CA LEU A 248 12.77 34.07 4.59
C LEU A 248 12.16 34.07 6.00
N LYS A 249 12.80 33.48 7.00
CA LYS A 249 12.22 33.26 8.35
C LYS A 249 11.60 34.50 9.00
N ASP A 250 12.12 35.70 8.72
CA ASP A 250 11.64 36.96 9.31
C ASP A 250 10.59 37.66 8.42
N SER A 251 10.67 37.49 7.09
CA SER A 251 9.80 38.17 6.13
C SER A 251 8.61 37.34 5.65
N ASP A 252 8.77 36.02 5.63
CA ASP A 252 7.79 35.00 5.21
C ASP A 252 8.01 33.69 6.00
N PRO A 253 7.69 33.67 7.31
CA PRO A 253 7.86 32.48 8.14
C PRO A 253 7.01 31.30 7.67
N LEU A 254 5.85 31.54 7.07
CA LEU A 254 4.95 30.47 6.60
C LEU A 254 5.52 29.81 5.33
N GLY A 255 6.02 30.61 4.38
CA GLY A 255 6.72 30.11 3.21
C GLY A 255 7.99 29.36 3.58
N ALA A 256 8.79 29.91 4.51
CA ALA A 256 9.97 29.25 5.06
C ALA A 256 9.63 27.88 5.69
N PHE A 257 8.60 27.84 6.55
CA PHE A 257 8.14 26.61 7.20
C PHE A 257 7.65 25.56 6.21
N THR A 258 6.85 25.97 5.22
CA THR A 258 6.31 25.04 4.22
C THR A 258 7.42 24.47 3.33
N ALA A 259 8.38 25.30 2.92
CA ALA A 259 9.52 24.87 2.11
C ALA A 259 10.40 23.86 2.85
N ILE A 260 10.73 24.15 4.13
CA ILE A 260 11.60 23.25 4.91
C ILE A 260 10.89 21.93 5.22
N VAL A 261 9.65 21.95 5.71
CA VAL A 261 8.89 20.73 6.05
C VAL A 261 8.70 19.83 4.83
N LYS A 262 8.44 20.41 3.65
CA LYS A 262 8.32 19.62 2.42
C LYS A 262 9.64 18.90 2.10
N ALA A 263 10.76 19.62 2.09
CA ALA A 263 12.05 19.05 1.76
C ALA A 263 12.55 18.05 2.81
N ASP A 264 12.20 18.28 4.08
CA ASP A 264 12.48 17.40 5.21
C ASP A 264 11.76 16.04 5.07
N ASN A 265 10.45 16.06 4.81
CA ASN A 265 9.67 14.83 4.56
C ASN A 265 10.20 14.00 3.36
N GLU A 266 10.62 14.69 2.29
CA GLU A 266 11.24 14.04 1.14
C GLU A 266 12.59 13.40 1.51
N LEU A 267 13.41 14.07 2.32
CA LEU A 267 14.69 13.54 2.81
C LEU A 267 14.49 12.35 3.75
N ASP A 268 13.55 12.42 4.69
CA ASP A 268 13.21 11.36 5.63
C ASP A 268 12.84 10.06 4.93
N THR A 269 12.01 10.15 3.88
CA THR A 269 11.58 8.99 3.09
C THR A 269 12.80 8.27 2.48
N VAL A 270 13.76 9.03 2.00
CA VAL A 270 14.96 8.48 1.36
C VAL A 270 16.00 8.05 2.39
N LEU A 271 16.10 8.73 3.52
CA LEU A 271 16.92 8.33 4.67
C LEU A 271 16.50 6.97 5.21
N ALA A 272 15.21 6.73 5.40
CA ALA A 272 14.68 5.44 5.84
C ALA A 272 15.13 4.31 4.90
N THR A 273 15.01 4.53 3.59
CA THR A 273 15.47 3.57 2.58
C THR A 273 16.99 3.31 2.65
N ALA A 274 17.78 4.35 2.88
CA ALA A 274 19.23 4.24 3.01
C ALA A 274 19.66 3.54 4.31
N MET A 275 18.94 3.77 5.41
CA MET A 275 19.13 3.07 6.68
C MET A 275 18.84 1.58 6.55
N ASP A 276 17.72 1.22 5.90
CA ASP A 276 17.37 -0.17 5.63
C ASP A 276 18.45 -0.86 4.77
N ALA A 277 18.95 -0.19 3.72
CA ALA A 277 20.01 -0.72 2.88
C ALA A 277 21.33 -0.93 3.65
N LYS A 278 21.68 0.00 4.55
CA LYS A 278 22.83 -0.15 5.45
C LYS A 278 22.67 -1.35 6.36
N GLU A 279 21.52 -1.46 7.05
CA GLU A 279 21.27 -2.56 7.98
C GLU A 279 21.30 -3.93 7.27
N GLN A 280 20.73 -4.02 6.07
CA GLN A 280 20.79 -5.24 5.26
C GLN A 280 22.24 -5.60 4.90
N THR A 281 23.05 -4.61 4.56
CA THR A 281 24.48 -4.81 4.25
C THR A 281 25.25 -5.31 5.48
N GLU A 282 25.04 -4.69 6.64
CA GLU A 282 25.68 -5.09 7.90
C GLU A 282 25.27 -6.50 8.33
N ARG A 283 23.98 -6.84 8.26
CA ARG A 283 23.47 -8.19 8.54
C ARG A 283 24.05 -9.23 7.56
N ALA A 284 24.19 -8.88 6.28
CA ALA A 284 24.81 -9.77 5.30
C ALA A 284 26.30 -10.00 5.59
N ALA A 285 27.04 -8.95 5.97
CA ALA A 285 28.45 -9.04 6.35
C ALA A 285 28.66 -9.91 7.60
N GLN A 286 27.81 -9.77 8.62
CA GLN A 286 27.84 -10.60 9.82
C GLN A 286 27.60 -12.08 9.50
N ARG A 287 26.60 -12.38 8.67
CA ARG A 287 26.31 -13.76 8.22
C ARG A 287 27.47 -14.34 7.43
N LEU A 288 28.06 -13.57 6.52
CA LEU A 288 29.22 -14.00 5.75
C LEU A 288 30.42 -14.35 6.65
N ALA A 289 30.71 -13.52 7.66
CA ALA A 289 31.80 -13.78 8.60
C ALA A 289 31.58 -15.09 9.39
N GLN A 290 30.34 -15.36 9.79
CA GLN A 290 29.97 -16.61 10.46
C GLN A 290 30.12 -17.81 9.53
N ASP A 291 29.59 -17.75 8.30
CA ASP A 291 29.66 -18.84 7.32
C ASP A 291 31.12 -19.15 6.93
N LEU A 292 31.97 -18.13 6.79
CA LEU A 292 33.41 -18.32 6.57
C LEU A 292 34.08 -19.04 7.74
N THR A 293 33.73 -18.71 8.98
CA THR A 293 34.27 -19.38 10.17
C THR A 293 33.87 -20.85 10.21
N VAL A 294 32.60 -21.15 9.91
CA VAL A 294 32.10 -22.52 9.82
C VAL A 294 32.79 -23.29 8.68
N ALA A 295 32.87 -22.71 7.49
CA ALA A 295 33.53 -23.33 6.34
C ALA A 295 35.01 -23.63 6.61
N GLN A 296 35.74 -22.69 7.22
CA GLN A 296 37.14 -22.88 7.58
C GLN A 296 37.32 -24.07 8.53
N SER A 297 36.48 -24.20 9.55
CA SER A 297 36.58 -25.33 10.50
C SER A 297 36.29 -26.69 9.85
N GLN A 298 35.28 -26.76 8.97
CA GLN A 298 34.94 -27.98 8.22
C GLN A 298 36.06 -28.37 7.24
N ILE A 299 36.62 -27.41 6.53
CA ILE A 299 37.73 -27.63 5.59
C ILE A 299 38.97 -28.12 6.34
N THR A 300 39.34 -27.49 7.46
CA THR A 300 40.48 -27.93 8.27
C THR A 300 40.27 -29.37 8.78
N ALA A 301 39.10 -29.68 9.35
CA ALA A 301 38.79 -31.02 9.83
C ALA A 301 38.85 -32.09 8.73
N ALA A 302 38.28 -31.79 7.55
CA ALA A 302 38.36 -32.67 6.39
C ALA A 302 39.81 -32.85 5.92
N LYS A 303 40.58 -31.76 5.82
CA LYS A 303 41.98 -31.77 5.39
C LYS A 303 42.87 -32.60 6.31
N ASP A 304 42.74 -32.43 7.61
CA ASP A 304 43.51 -33.18 8.62
C ASP A 304 43.18 -34.68 8.56
N TYR A 305 41.89 -35.01 8.44
CA TYR A 305 41.43 -36.40 8.33
C TYR A 305 41.93 -37.08 7.03
N VAL A 306 41.85 -36.38 5.90
CA VAL A 306 42.32 -36.88 4.59
C VAL A 306 43.83 -37.05 4.56
N ASN A 307 44.59 -36.09 5.08
CA ASN A 307 46.06 -36.12 5.06
C ASN A 307 46.64 -37.26 5.89
N THR A 308 46.08 -37.51 7.07
CA THR A 308 46.51 -38.60 7.95
C THR A 308 46.16 -39.99 7.42
N ARG A 309 45.21 -40.10 6.47
CA ARG A 309 44.65 -41.36 5.97
C ARG A 309 44.65 -41.48 4.45
N ARG A 310 45.65 -40.89 3.79
CA ARG A 310 45.80 -40.86 2.32
C ARG A 310 45.80 -42.23 1.64
N GLY A 311 46.11 -43.32 2.34
CA GLY A 311 46.05 -44.68 1.77
C GLY A 311 44.65 -45.30 1.71
N ALA A 312 43.71 -44.76 2.50
CA ALA A 312 42.36 -45.31 2.69
C ALA A 312 41.25 -44.40 2.14
N VAL A 313 41.51 -43.09 2.01
CA VAL A 313 40.53 -42.12 1.50
C VAL A 313 40.51 -42.10 -0.04
N GLY A 314 39.31 -42.21 -0.61
CA GLY A 314 39.05 -42.24 -2.04
C GLY A 314 39.17 -40.89 -2.75
N ALA A 315 39.08 -40.93 -4.09
CA ALA A 315 39.23 -39.75 -4.94
C ALA A 315 38.08 -38.75 -4.75
N GLU A 316 36.84 -39.22 -4.53
CA GLU A 316 35.68 -38.33 -4.40
C GLU A 316 35.81 -37.39 -3.19
N ALA A 317 36.19 -37.90 -2.03
CA ALA A 317 36.39 -37.08 -0.83
C ALA A 317 37.45 -35.97 -1.05
N ARG A 318 38.53 -36.28 -1.77
CA ARG A 318 39.59 -35.31 -2.13
C ARG A 318 39.10 -34.26 -3.11
N THR A 319 38.31 -34.66 -4.11
CA THR A 319 37.69 -33.73 -5.05
C THR A 319 36.75 -32.77 -4.32
N ARG A 320 35.90 -33.27 -3.41
CA ARG A 320 35.02 -32.39 -2.59
C ARG A 320 35.82 -31.43 -1.72
N LEU A 321 36.92 -31.88 -1.12
CA LEU A 321 37.82 -31.02 -0.34
C LEU A 321 38.44 -29.91 -1.20
N SER A 322 38.97 -30.25 -2.38
CA SER A 322 39.55 -29.27 -3.30
C SER A 322 38.52 -28.25 -3.78
N GLU A 323 37.30 -28.69 -4.05
CA GLU A 323 36.18 -27.80 -4.41
C GLU A 323 35.78 -26.91 -3.22
N ALA A 324 35.78 -27.44 -2.00
CA ALA A 324 35.51 -26.65 -0.79
C ALA A 324 36.54 -25.53 -0.61
N GLU A 325 37.84 -25.83 -0.75
CA GLU A 325 38.92 -24.84 -0.70
C GLU A 325 38.76 -23.77 -1.79
N ARG A 326 38.45 -24.17 -3.03
CA ARG A 326 38.19 -23.25 -4.14
C ARG A 326 37.03 -22.29 -3.84
N HIS A 327 35.91 -22.81 -3.32
CA HIS A 327 34.76 -21.98 -2.95
C HIS A 327 35.08 -21.06 -1.76
N PHE A 328 35.86 -21.52 -0.79
CA PHE A 328 36.27 -20.70 0.34
C PHE A 328 37.14 -19.50 -0.09
N ASP A 329 38.10 -19.74 -0.97
CA ASP A 329 38.95 -18.67 -1.51
C ASP A 329 38.15 -17.66 -2.33
N ALA A 330 37.23 -18.14 -3.17
CA ALA A 330 36.31 -17.28 -3.92
C ALA A 330 35.44 -16.42 -2.99
N ALA A 331 34.92 -16.99 -1.89
CA ALA A 331 34.15 -16.25 -0.89
C ALA A 331 34.97 -15.13 -0.24
N ARG A 332 36.25 -15.38 0.08
CA ARG A 332 37.14 -14.35 0.64
C ARG A 332 37.44 -13.23 -0.34
N GLN A 333 37.71 -13.58 -1.60
CA GLN A 333 37.97 -12.59 -2.66
C GLN A 333 36.76 -11.70 -2.93
N LEU A 334 35.56 -12.27 -2.91
CA LEU A 334 34.30 -11.54 -3.17
C LEU A 334 33.77 -10.79 -1.94
N SER A 335 34.31 -11.02 -0.74
CA SER A 335 33.75 -10.51 0.51
C SER A 335 33.57 -8.98 0.56
N GLN A 336 34.40 -8.22 -0.15
CA GLN A 336 34.36 -6.75 -0.18
C GLN A 336 33.60 -6.19 -1.40
N SER A 337 33.57 -6.92 -2.52
CA SER A 337 33.02 -6.42 -3.80
C SER A 337 31.62 -6.95 -4.10
N ASP A 338 31.30 -8.16 -3.66
CA ASP A 338 29.99 -8.79 -3.85
C ASP A 338 29.66 -9.72 -2.66
N PRO A 339 29.20 -9.15 -1.53
CA PRO A 339 28.87 -9.93 -0.34
C PRO A 339 27.80 -10.99 -0.57
N ALA A 340 26.89 -10.76 -1.52
CA ALA A 340 25.83 -11.71 -1.86
C ALA A 340 26.40 -12.96 -2.54
N LYS A 341 27.27 -12.80 -3.54
CA LYS A 341 27.99 -13.95 -4.13
C LYS A 341 28.96 -14.58 -3.15
N ALA A 342 29.66 -13.77 -2.33
CA ALA A 342 30.56 -14.29 -1.30
C ALA A 342 29.83 -15.24 -0.34
N LEU A 343 28.61 -14.91 0.07
CA LEU A 343 27.78 -15.75 0.94
C LEU A 343 27.43 -17.09 0.28
N GLN A 344 27.11 -17.10 -1.01
CA GLN A 344 26.84 -18.33 -1.76
C GLN A 344 28.08 -19.25 -1.79
N HIS A 345 29.25 -18.66 -2.05
CA HIS A 345 30.52 -19.38 -2.04
C HIS A 345 30.88 -19.90 -0.64
N ALA A 346 30.67 -19.11 0.42
CA ALA A 346 30.96 -19.53 1.79
C ALA A 346 30.10 -20.74 2.22
N LYS A 347 28.80 -20.72 1.89
CA LYS A 347 27.90 -21.85 2.13
C LYS A 347 28.30 -23.10 1.37
N ALA A 348 28.59 -22.95 0.07
CA ALA A 348 29.07 -24.05 -0.76
C ALA A 348 30.36 -24.67 -0.21
N ALA A 349 31.29 -23.84 0.26
CA ALA A 349 32.54 -24.28 0.89
C ALA A 349 32.29 -25.10 2.16
N GLY A 350 31.43 -24.63 3.07
CA GLY A 350 31.07 -25.36 4.29
C GLY A 350 30.40 -26.71 3.99
N ASP A 351 29.43 -26.72 3.06
CA ASP A 351 28.72 -27.93 2.64
C ASP A 351 29.66 -28.97 1.99
N LEU A 352 30.56 -28.52 1.12
CA LEU A 352 31.56 -29.37 0.46
C LEU A 352 32.58 -29.90 1.47
N GLY A 353 33.04 -29.08 2.42
CA GLY A 353 33.94 -29.50 3.49
C GLY A 353 33.31 -30.60 4.37
N ALA A 354 32.06 -30.40 4.79
CA ALA A 354 31.32 -31.40 5.58
C ALA A 354 31.07 -32.70 4.79
N ARG A 355 30.78 -32.61 3.48
CA ARG A 355 30.66 -33.80 2.60
C ARG A 355 32.00 -34.51 2.43
N ALA A 356 33.10 -33.78 2.24
CA ALA A 356 34.43 -34.35 2.11
C ALA A 356 34.82 -35.14 3.37
N LEU A 357 34.55 -34.59 4.56
CA LEU A 357 34.80 -35.28 5.83
C LEU A 357 33.98 -36.57 5.96
N ARG A 358 32.67 -36.53 5.69
CA ARG A 358 31.80 -37.72 5.76
C ARG A 358 32.21 -38.81 4.78
N LEU A 359 32.53 -38.43 3.53
CA LEU A 359 33.02 -39.38 2.52
C LEU A 359 34.35 -40.00 2.97
N ALA A 360 35.30 -39.19 3.43
CA ALA A 360 36.58 -39.69 3.91
C ALA A 360 36.43 -40.65 5.10
N GLN A 361 35.51 -40.37 6.03
CA GLN A 361 35.19 -41.27 7.15
C GLN A 361 34.63 -42.61 6.65
N SER A 362 33.69 -42.58 5.71
CA SER A 362 33.12 -43.78 5.08
C SER A 362 34.18 -44.60 4.34
N ASP A 363 35.06 -43.94 3.58
CA ASP A 363 36.13 -44.60 2.83
C ASP A 363 37.08 -45.35 3.78
N VAL A 364 37.48 -44.71 4.88
CA VAL A 364 38.35 -45.32 5.90
C VAL A 364 37.68 -46.52 6.56
N GLN A 365 36.41 -46.40 6.95
CA GLN A 365 35.65 -47.52 7.52
C GLN A 365 35.57 -48.70 6.55
N SER A 366 35.33 -48.45 5.26
CA SER A 366 35.28 -49.49 4.23
C SER A 366 36.64 -50.16 4.02
N TRP A 367 37.72 -49.39 4.05
CA TRP A 367 39.08 -49.87 3.91
C TRP A 367 39.51 -50.72 5.13
N GLU A 368 39.14 -50.30 6.35
CA GLU A 368 39.39 -51.06 7.59
C GLU A 368 38.66 -52.41 7.54
N ALA A 369 37.38 -52.41 7.14
CA ALA A 369 36.58 -53.63 6.96
C ALA A 369 37.17 -54.58 5.89
N SER A 370 37.81 -54.04 4.84
CA SER A 370 38.47 -54.84 3.80
C SER A 370 39.81 -55.46 4.22
N ARG A 371 40.44 -54.92 5.28
CA ARG A 371 41.73 -55.38 5.82
C ARG A 371 41.59 -56.34 7.00
N GLN A 372 40.40 -56.47 7.58
CA GLN A 372 40.12 -57.55 8.51
C GLN A 372 40.12 -58.88 7.73
N PRO A 373 40.93 -59.88 8.13
CA PRO A 373 40.91 -61.18 7.48
C PRO A 373 39.50 -61.74 7.54
N ARG A 374 38.92 -62.09 6.38
CA ARG A 374 37.84 -63.07 6.35
C ARG A 374 38.43 -64.38 6.85
N ASN A 375 38.38 -64.60 8.17
CA ASN A 375 38.58 -65.91 8.75
C ASN A 375 37.39 -66.77 8.32
N SER A 376 37.54 -67.36 7.13
CA SER A 376 36.77 -68.50 6.68
C SER A 376 37.07 -69.66 7.62
N GLY A 377 36.08 -70.03 8.42
CA GLY A 377 36.03 -71.31 9.15
C GLY A 377 36.54 -71.26 10.59
N SER A 378 35.62 -71.31 11.55
CA SER A 378 35.24 -72.60 12.18
C SER A 378 34.31 -72.38 13.37
N ASN A 379 33.30 -73.22 13.38
CA ASN A 379 32.27 -73.42 14.37
C ASN A 379 32.85 -73.97 15.68
N THR A 380 32.97 -73.20 16.77
CA THR A 380 32.95 -73.77 18.14
C THR A 380 32.69 -72.74 19.26
N GLY A 381 31.49 -72.83 19.83
CA GLY A 381 31.17 -72.74 21.27
C GLY A 381 31.75 -71.62 22.15
N ALA A 382 30.89 -70.69 22.56
CA ALA A 382 30.79 -70.23 23.94
C ALA A 382 29.43 -69.53 24.17
N ILE A 383 28.40 -70.35 24.34
CA ILE A 383 27.23 -70.00 25.15
C ILE A 383 27.73 -69.97 26.59
N LEU A 384 27.73 -68.81 27.27
CA LEU A 384 27.73 -68.71 28.74
C LEU A 384 27.49 -67.26 29.20
N GLY A 385 26.24 -67.00 29.63
CA GLY A 385 25.82 -65.90 30.52
C GLY A 385 25.52 -64.57 29.82
N GLY A 386 24.30 -64.03 29.77
CA GLY A 386 23.16 -64.18 30.65
C GLY A 386 22.89 -62.86 31.38
N ILE A 387 21.81 -62.19 30.94
CA ILE A 387 20.92 -61.32 31.74
C ILE A 387 21.39 -59.87 32.04
N LEU A 388 20.59 -58.95 31.47
CA LEU A 388 20.09 -57.65 31.94
C LEU A 388 20.49 -57.18 33.35
N ILE A 389 20.75 -55.86 33.48
CA ILE A 389 20.59 -54.91 34.63
C ILE A 389 21.45 -53.69 34.19
N GLU A 390 20.96 -52.57 33.68
CA GLU A 390 19.94 -51.63 34.17
C GLU A 390 20.07 -51.34 35.67
N SER A 391 21.01 -50.46 36.05
CA SER A 391 20.74 -49.33 36.99
C SER A 391 22.00 -48.80 37.71
N MET A 392 22.01 -47.47 37.87
CA MET A 392 22.68 -46.66 38.90
C MET A 392 24.20 -46.48 38.88
N ILE A 393 24.65 -45.25 38.61
CA ILE A 393 25.38 -44.38 39.56
C ILE A 393 25.46 -42.93 39.00
N ARG A 394 24.73 -42.01 39.68
CA ARG A 394 25.12 -40.64 40.09
C ARG A 394 25.28 -39.56 38.99
N GLY A 395 24.62 -38.40 38.97
CA GLY A 395 23.75 -37.69 39.92
C GLY A 395 24.13 -36.19 40.04
N GLY A 396 23.19 -35.27 39.76
CA GLY A 396 23.15 -33.83 40.14
C GLY A 396 23.73 -32.82 39.13
N MET A 397 23.17 -31.64 38.81
CA MET A 397 22.09 -30.82 39.40
C MET A 397 21.71 -29.64 38.45
N SER A 398 20.54 -29.01 38.69
CA SER A 398 19.93 -27.80 38.06
C SER A 398 19.06 -28.07 36.82
N GLY A 399 17.72 -28.07 36.83
CA GLY A 399 16.73 -27.16 37.44
C GLY A 399 16.12 -26.30 36.30
N GLY A 400 14.82 -26.20 36.00
CA GLY A 400 13.59 -26.69 36.59
C GLY A 400 12.53 -25.57 36.62
N TRP A 401 11.77 -25.34 35.55
CA TRP A 401 10.48 -24.60 35.47
C TRP A 401 9.78 -25.09 34.18
N GLY A 402 8.50 -25.43 34.07
CA GLY A 402 7.35 -25.44 34.93
C GLY A 402 6.15 -25.88 34.05
N ASN A 403 5.35 -26.79 34.56
CA ASN A 403 4.26 -27.50 33.88
C ASN A 403 2.93 -26.72 33.97
N ARG A 404 2.03 -26.87 33.00
CA ARG A 404 0.55 -26.74 33.03
C ARG A 404 0.06 -27.16 31.63
N GLY A 405 -0.64 -28.28 31.38
CA GLY A 405 -1.94 -28.69 31.95
C GLY A 405 -2.98 -27.63 31.57
N GLY A 406 -4.03 -27.84 30.77
CA GLY A 406 -4.74 -29.01 30.28
C GLY A 406 -6.22 -28.58 30.13
N GLY A 407 -6.93 -29.10 29.13
CA GLY A 407 -8.41 -29.16 29.14
C GLY A 407 -9.19 -28.13 28.31
N GLY A 408 -9.95 -28.66 27.34
CA GLY A 408 -11.40 -28.46 27.31
C GLY A 408 -11.99 -27.38 26.39
N GLY A 409 -12.74 -27.84 25.37
CA GLY A 409 -14.08 -27.33 25.09
C GLY A 409 -14.28 -26.33 23.94
N GLY A 410 -15.32 -26.58 23.13
CA GLY A 410 -15.94 -25.63 22.19
C GLY A 410 -15.44 -25.83 20.75
N GLY A 411 -16.21 -26.33 19.77
CA GLY A 411 -17.64 -26.07 19.56
C GLY A 411 -17.83 -24.67 18.98
N GLY A 412 -17.52 -24.49 17.70
CA GLY A 412 -17.63 -23.20 17.02
C GLY A 412 -17.76 -23.37 15.52
N ARG A 413 -19.01 -23.53 15.07
CA ARG A 413 -19.41 -23.39 13.66
C ARG A 413 -19.18 -21.93 13.24
N GLY A 414 -18.35 -21.70 12.23
CA GLY A 414 -18.26 -20.42 11.52
C GLY A 414 -19.08 -20.46 10.24
N PRO A 415 -19.72 -19.35 9.82
CA PRO A 415 -20.94 -19.38 9.03
C PRO A 415 -20.71 -19.49 7.52
N GLY A 416 -21.65 -20.18 6.86
CA GLY A 416 -21.82 -20.12 5.41
C GLY A 416 -22.28 -18.73 4.99
N SER A 417 -21.60 -18.17 4.01
CA SER A 417 -22.02 -16.93 3.35
C SER A 417 -23.18 -17.24 2.41
N PHE A 418 -24.39 -16.96 2.86
CA PHE A 418 -25.55 -16.72 2.01
C PHE A 418 -25.43 -15.30 1.45
N GLY A 419 -25.38 -15.17 0.13
CA GLY A 419 -25.40 -13.89 -0.57
C GLY A 419 -26.31 -14.00 -1.79
N GLY A 420 -27.60 -13.76 -1.58
CA GLY A 420 -28.58 -13.54 -2.63
C GLY A 420 -29.51 -12.41 -2.22
N PRO A 421 -29.79 -11.43 -3.10
CA PRO A 421 -30.97 -10.57 -3.00
C PRO A 421 -32.02 -11.09 -4.00
N SER A 422 -33.13 -11.72 -3.61
CA SER A 422 -34.34 -11.11 -3.03
C SER A 422 -34.69 -9.71 -3.55
N SER A 423 -35.21 -9.64 -4.79
CA SER A 423 -36.07 -8.55 -5.25
C SER A 423 -37.48 -9.09 -5.53
N SER A 424 -38.27 -9.26 -4.48
CA SER A 424 -39.73 -9.38 -4.57
C SER A 424 -40.33 -8.47 -3.51
N GLY A 425 -41.09 -7.47 -3.94
CA GLY A 425 -41.92 -6.66 -3.04
C GLY A 425 -41.71 -5.14 -3.12
N ARG A 426 -41.91 -4.51 -4.29
CA ARG A 426 -42.42 -3.13 -4.30
C ARG A 426 -43.92 -3.18 -4.55
N ILE A 427 -44.63 -3.08 -3.44
CA ILE A 427 -46.08 -2.95 -3.35
C ILE A 427 -46.44 -1.58 -3.93
N SER A 428 -47.23 -1.59 -5.00
CA SER A 428 -48.04 -0.46 -5.43
C SER A 428 -48.89 0.04 -4.25
N ARG A 429 -48.68 1.29 -3.82
CA ARG A 429 -49.69 2.06 -3.11
C ARG A 429 -50.07 3.27 -3.95
N SER A 430 -50.99 3.02 -4.87
CA SER A 430 -51.90 4.04 -5.36
C SER A 430 -52.94 4.31 -4.27
N GLY A 431 -52.89 5.50 -3.67
CA GLY A 431 -53.96 6.03 -2.83
C GLY A 431 -54.58 7.20 -3.57
N ARG A 432 -55.78 6.99 -4.12
CA ARG A 432 -56.69 8.06 -4.54
C ARG A 432 -57.19 8.78 -3.30
N PHE A 433 -57.13 10.11 -3.28
CA PHE A 433 -58.26 11.03 -3.07
C PHE A 433 -57.88 12.41 -3.60
#